data_AF-A0A7J8IFT4-F1
#
_entry.id   AF-A0A7J8IFT4-F1
#
_cell.length_a   1.000
_cell.length_b   1.000
_cell.length_c   1.000
_cell.angle_alpha   90.00
_cell.angle_beta   90.00
_cell.angle_gamma   90.00
#
_symmetry.space_group_name_H-M   'P 1'
#
loop_
_entity.id
_entity.type
_entity.pdbx_description
1 polymer ?
#
loop_
_entity_poly.entity_id
_entity_poly.type
_entity_poly.pdbx_seq_one_letter_code
_entity_poly.pdbx_strand_id
1 'polypeptide(L)'
;MAGSITDSKDGPVQKHLLIFGVLVSVLIQEMFRFAYYRLLKKANEGLKVINPDETAPSMRLLAYVSGLGFGIMSGVFSFVNTLSNSLGPGTVGIHGDSPQFFLNSAFMTLVIMLLHMFWGIVFFDGCEKKKWYVLLVVLLTHLLVSALTFISPHYGINLVSAYMIMVFMGIWAFFVAGGSYRNLKLCLLCQDEDFLLFNQRSR
;
A
#
# COMPACT_ATOMS: atom_id res chain seq x y z
N MET A 1 -34.13 -10.17 -34.60
CA MET A 1 -34.65 -10.86 -33.41
C MET A 1 -33.61 -11.90 -33.00
N ALA A 2 -32.59 -11.48 -32.24
CA ALA A 2 -31.58 -12.36 -31.66
C ALA A 2 -31.67 -12.15 -30.15
N GLY A 3 -32.44 -13.02 -29.51
CA GLY A 3 -32.91 -12.89 -28.14
C GLY A 3 -31.80 -13.16 -27.12
N SER A 4 -31.74 -12.26 -26.15
CA SER A 4 -31.13 -12.33 -24.82
C SER A 4 -31.39 -13.65 -24.07
N ILE A 5 -30.47 -14.62 -24.13
CA ILE A 5 -30.50 -15.83 -23.28
C ILE A 5 -29.14 -16.12 -22.60
N THR A 6 -28.22 -15.15 -22.51
CA THR A 6 -26.96 -15.32 -21.75
C THR A 6 -26.87 -14.44 -20.49
N ASP A 7 -27.78 -13.49 -20.28
CA ASP A 7 -27.57 -12.43 -19.29
C ASP A 7 -27.89 -12.83 -17.82
N SER A 8 -28.71 -13.86 -17.57
CA SER A 8 -29.19 -14.14 -16.20
C SER A 8 -28.41 -15.20 -15.43
N LYS A 9 -27.65 -16.09 -16.09
CA LYS A 9 -26.88 -17.17 -15.45
C LYS A 9 -25.41 -16.84 -15.24
N ASP A 10 -24.87 -15.90 -16.00
CA ASP A 10 -23.44 -15.60 -16.04
C ASP A 10 -23.03 -14.54 -14.99
N GLY A 11 -23.97 -13.73 -14.50
CA GLY A 11 -23.73 -12.71 -13.46
C GLY A 11 -23.05 -13.23 -12.18
N PRO A 12 -23.56 -14.29 -11.51
CA PRO A 12 -22.91 -14.83 -10.32
C PRO A 12 -21.55 -15.46 -10.64
N VAL A 13 -21.42 -16.17 -11.76
CA VAL A 13 -20.16 -16.80 -12.19
C VAL A 13 -19.08 -15.74 -12.44
N GLN A 14 -19.41 -14.66 -13.15
CA GLN A 14 -18.50 -13.55 -13.42
C GLN A 14 -18.06 -12.86 -12.13
N LYS A 15 -18.97 -12.63 -11.18
CA LYS A 15 -18.64 -12.06 -9.87
C LYS A 15 -17.64 -12.94 -9.10
N HIS A 16 -17.85 -14.25 -9.09
CA HIS A 16 -16.92 -15.19 -8.45
C HIS A 16 -15.54 -15.21 -9.13
N LEU A 17 -15.50 -15.15 -10.47
CA LEU A 17 -14.25 -15.04 -11.22
C LEU A 17 -13.48 -13.75 -10.88
N LEU A 18 -14.17 -12.61 -10.74
CA LEU A 18 -13.54 -11.35 -10.35
C LEU A 18 -12.97 -11.41 -8.94
N ILE A 19 -13.72 -11.94 -7.98
CA ILE A 19 -13.25 -12.13 -6.60
C ILE A 19 -12.01 -13.04 -6.59
N PHE A 20 -12.08 -14.17 -7.29
CA PHE A 20 -10.94 -15.08 -7.41
C PHE A 20 -9.72 -14.41 -8.05
N GLY A 21 -9.93 -13.64 -9.12
CA GLY A 21 -8.88 -12.87 -9.79
C GLY A 21 -8.19 -11.87 -8.86
N VAL A 22 -8.94 -11.18 -8.01
CA VAL A 22 -8.36 -10.27 -7.00
C VAL A 22 -7.58 -11.02 -5.93
N LEU A 23 -8.08 -12.16 -5.43
CA LEU A 23 -7.35 -12.98 -4.46
C LEU A 23 -6.00 -13.45 -5.04
N VAL A 24 -6.01 -13.97 -6.28
CA VAL A 24 -4.81 -14.42 -6.98
C VAL A 24 -3.86 -13.26 -7.26
N SER A 25 -4.37 -12.10 -7.68
CA SER A 25 -3.52 -10.95 -7.97
C SER A 25 -2.83 -10.41 -6.71
N VAL A 26 -3.51 -10.37 -5.56
CA VAL A 26 -2.91 -9.98 -4.28
C VAL A 26 -1.80 -10.95 -3.87
N LEU A 27 -2.02 -12.26 -4.00
CA LEU A 27 -0.98 -13.27 -3.71
C LEU A 27 0.24 -13.10 -4.61
N ILE A 28 0.03 -12.89 -5.91
CA ILE A 28 1.10 -12.63 -6.86
C ILE A 28 1.86 -11.36 -6.47
N GLN A 29 1.16 -10.27 -6.15
CA GLN A 29 1.78 -9.01 -5.73
C GLN A 29 2.69 -9.17 -4.50
N GLU A 30 2.24 -9.90 -3.47
CA GLU A 30 3.06 -10.14 -2.27
C GLU A 30 4.25 -11.07 -2.56
N MET A 31 4.08 -12.07 -3.43
CA MET A 31 5.18 -12.91 -3.89
C MET A 31 6.25 -12.11 -4.65
N PHE A 32 5.83 -11.20 -5.54
CA PHE A 32 6.76 -10.31 -6.24
C PHE A 32 7.44 -9.31 -5.29
N ARG A 33 6.74 -8.82 -4.25
CA ARG A 33 7.37 -8.00 -3.21
C ARG A 33 8.50 -8.75 -2.51
N PHE A 34 8.29 -10.02 -2.18
CA PHE A 34 9.33 -10.87 -1.59
C PHE A 34 10.52 -11.09 -2.54
N ALA A 35 10.24 -11.38 -3.81
CA ALA A 35 11.27 -11.55 -4.84
C ALA A 35 12.09 -10.26 -5.02
N TYR A 36 11.40 -9.11 -5.06
CA TYR A 36 12.03 -7.80 -5.19
C TYR A 36 12.89 -7.44 -3.98
N TYR A 37 12.43 -7.73 -2.76
CA TYR A 37 13.26 -7.62 -1.56
C TYR A 37 14.55 -8.45 -1.68
N ARG A 38 14.47 -9.71 -2.11
CA ARG A 38 15.67 -10.56 -2.28
C ARG A 38 16.62 -9.99 -3.32
N LEU A 39 16.09 -9.46 -4.43
CA LEU A 39 16.87 -8.81 -5.47
C LEU A 39 17.59 -7.58 -4.92
N LEU A 40 16.88 -6.69 -4.24
CA LEU A 40 17.44 -5.48 -3.64
C LEU A 40 18.48 -5.81 -2.56
N LYS A 41 18.23 -6.82 -1.74
CA LYS A 41 19.19 -7.28 -0.73
C LYS A 41 20.49 -7.77 -1.36
N LYS A 42 20.38 -8.61 -2.39
CA LYS A 42 21.56 -9.11 -3.12
C LYS A 42 22.30 -7.99 -3.84
N ALA A 43 21.59 -7.04 -4.43
CA ALA A 43 22.19 -5.85 -5.05
C ALA A 43 22.91 -4.99 -4.02
N ASN A 44 22.31 -4.75 -2.85
CA ASN A 44 22.90 -3.97 -1.77
C ASN A 44 24.16 -4.64 -1.19
N GLU A 45 24.14 -5.96 -1.00
CA GLU A 45 25.30 -6.74 -0.58
C GLU A 45 26.42 -6.70 -1.65
N GLY A 46 26.07 -6.81 -2.93
CA GLY A 46 27.03 -6.71 -4.03
C GLY A 46 27.67 -5.32 -4.15
N LEU A 47 26.88 -4.26 -4.00
CA LEU A 47 27.38 -2.87 -4.02
C LEU A 47 28.36 -2.59 -2.89
N LYS A 48 28.10 -3.10 -1.68
CA LYS A 48 29.01 -2.98 -0.53
C LYS A 48 30.38 -3.64 -0.76
N VAL A 49 30.43 -4.71 -1.55
CA VAL A 49 31.68 -5.41 -1.86
C VAL A 49 32.48 -4.66 -2.93
N ILE A 50 31.80 -4.07 -3.92
CA ILE A 50 32.45 -3.37 -5.04
C ILE A 50 32.95 -1.98 -4.63
N ASN A 51 32.18 -1.26 -3.79
CA ASN A 51 32.52 0.09 -3.37
C ASN A 51 32.44 0.22 -1.83
N PRO A 52 33.44 -0.29 -1.08
CA PRO A 52 33.40 -0.33 0.38
C PRO A 52 33.48 1.06 1.04
N ASP A 53 34.03 2.04 0.33
CA ASP A 53 34.19 3.42 0.83
C ASP A 53 32.88 4.23 0.74
N GLU A 54 31.93 3.79 -0.10
CA GLU A 54 30.64 4.44 -0.28
C GLU A 54 29.57 3.80 0.62
N THR A 55 28.83 4.63 1.35
CA THR A 55 27.78 4.14 2.25
C THR A 55 26.60 3.63 1.43
N ALA A 56 26.48 2.32 1.29
CA ALA A 56 25.38 1.69 0.58
C ALA A 56 24.01 2.07 1.18
N PRO A 57 22.96 2.19 0.36
CA PRO A 57 21.65 2.65 0.81
C PRO A 57 21.09 1.75 1.93
N SER A 58 20.48 2.39 2.93
CA SER A 58 19.87 1.67 4.03
C SER A 58 18.71 0.79 3.53
N MET A 59 18.56 -0.41 4.09
CA MET A 59 17.45 -1.30 3.74
C MET A 59 16.08 -0.66 4.04
N ARG A 60 16.01 0.26 5.01
CA ARG A 60 14.80 1.04 5.32
C ARG A 60 14.42 1.99 4.18
N LEU A 61 15.40 2.69 3.61
CA LEU A 61 15.17 3.57 2.45
C LEU A 61 14.72 2.75 1.24
N LEU A 62 15.37 1.61 0.98
CA LEU A 62 14.98 0.70 -0.10
C LEU A 62 13.55 0.16 0.10
N ALA A 63 13.18 -0.17 1.33
CA ALA A 63 11.81 -0.60 1.68
C ALA A 63 10.77 0.48 1.41
N TYR A 64 11.06 1.73 1.82
CA TYR A 64 10.20 2.88 1.60
C TYR A 64 9.98 3.15 0.10
N VAL A 65 11.06 3.26 -0.67
CA VAL A 65 10.99 3.53 -2.12
C VAL A 65 10.31 2.38 -2.86
N SER A 66 10.62 1.13 -2.49
CA SER A 66 9.96 -0.05 -3.06
C SER A 66 8.46 -0.03 -2.79
N GLY A 67 8.05 0.15 -1.53
CA GLY A 67 6.63 0.20 -1.15
C GLY A 67 5.87 1.33 -1.86
N LEU A 68 6.48 2.52 -1.92
CA LEU A 68 5.92 3.66 -2.65
C LEU A 68 5.77 3.36 -4.15
N GLY A 69 6.75 2.71 -4.76
CA GLY A 69 6.69 2.29 -6.17
C GLY A 69 5.53 1.33 -6.46
N PHE A 70 5.31 0.33 -5.59
CA PHE A 70 4.14 -0.54 -5.67
C PHE A 70 2.83 0.26 -5.54
N GLY A 71 2.79 1.21 -4.59
CA GLY A 71 1.65 2.08 -4.37
C GLY A 71 1.31 2.92 -5.59
N ILE A 72 2.28 3.62 -6.17
CA ILE A 72 2.09 4.46 -7.36
C ILE A 72 1.58 3.61 -8.53
N MET A 73 2.18 2.46 -8.81
CA MET A 73 1.74 1.62 -9.91
C MET A 73 0.32 1.09 -9.71
N SER A 74 0.00 0.63 -8.50
CA SER A 74 -1.35 0.21 -8.13
C SER A 74 -2.36 1.36 -8.29
N GLY A 75 -1.99 2.56 -7.83
CA GLY A 75 -2.82 3.75 -7.93
C GLY A 75 -3.09 4.18 -9.37
N VAL A 76 -2.05 4.21 -10.21
CA VAL A 76 -2.14 4.52 -11.64
C VAL A 76 -3.11 3.56 -12.34
N PHE A 77 -2.95 2.25 -12.13
CA PHE A 77 -3.84 1.24 -12.70
C PHE A 77 -5.28 1.38 -12.21
N SER A 78 -5.49 1.76 -10.94
CA SER A 78 -6.82 1.89 -10.35
C SER A 78 -7.59 3.14 -10.77
N PHE A 79 -6.89 4.26 -11.05
CA PHE A 79 -7.55 5.57 -11.08
C PHE A 79 -7.34 6.38 -12.35
N VAL A 80 -6.30 6.14 -13.17
CA VAL A 80 -6.03 7.02 -14.33
C VAL A 80 -7.19 7.08 -15.32
N ASN A 81 -7.85 5.96 -15.59
CA ASN A 81 -9.02 5.94 -16.47
C ASN A 81 -10.21 6.67 -15.85
N THR A 82 -10.45 6.46 -14.56
CA THR A 82 -11.50 7.14 -13.80
C THR A 82 -11.26 8.65 -13.72
N LEU A 83 -10.01 9.06 -13.52
CA LEU A 83 -9.58 10.45 -13.51
C LEU A 83 -9.83 11.10 -14.87
N SER A 84 -9.50 10.42 -15.97
CA SER A 84 -9.79 10.89 -17.32
C SER A 84 -11.30 11.16 -17.51
N ASN A 85 -12.15 10.24 -17.06
CA ASN A 85 -13.61 10.39 -17.13
C ASN A 85 -14.14 11.56 -16.27
N SER A 86 -13.46 11.92 -15.18
CA SER A 86 -13.86 13.02 -14.29
C SER A 86 -13.62 14.41 -14.88
N LEU A 87 -12.86 14.53 -15.98
CA LEU A 87 -12.57 15.81 -16.64
C LEU A 87 -13.75 16.33 -17.47
N GLY A 88 -14.73 15.47 -17.76
CA GLY A 88 -15.97 15.86 -18.43
C GLY A 88 -16.86 16.73 -17.54
N PRO A 89 -17.81 17.48 -18.12
CA PRO A 89 -18.74 18.31 -17.35
C PRO A 89 -19.79 17.52 -16.56
N GLY A 90 -19.88 16.20 -16.77
CA GLY A 90 -20.85 15.32 -16.12
C GLY A 90 -20.27 14.58 -14.92
N THR A 91 -21.10 14.30 -13.92
CA THR A 91 -20.78 13.39 -12.81
C THR A 91 -21.53 12.06 -12.94
N VAL A 92 -21.10 11.06 -12.17
CA VAL A 92 -21.78 9.77 -12.06
C VAL A 92 -23.14 9.97 -11.37
N GLY A 93 -24.16 9.19 -11.77
CA GLY A 93 -25.46 9.18 -11.07
C GLY A 93 -26.71 9.18 -11.94
N ILE A 94 -26.60 9.22 -13.28
CA ILE A 94 -27.78 9.15 -14.16
C ILE A 94 -28.60 7.85 -13.99
N HIS A 95 -27.94 6.77 -13.56
CA HIS A 95 -28.56 5.47 -13.27
C HIS A 95 -28.77 5.20 -11.76
N GLY A 96 -28.73 6.25 -10.91
CA GLY A 96 -28.96 6.13 -9.46
C GLY A 96 -27.70 5.88 -8.61
N ASP A 97 -26.51 5.89 -9.21
CA ASP A 97 -25.23 5.83 -8.50
C ASP A 97 -24.90 7.13 -7.75
N SER A 98 -23.97 7.06 -6.80
CA SER A 98 -23.57 8.24 -6.01
C SER A 98 -22.79 9.27 -6.86
N PRO A 99 -23.12 10.57 -6.78
CA PRO A 99 -22.34 11.63 -7.43
C PRO A 99 -20.94 11.82 -6.83
N GLN A 100 -20.67 11.21 -5.67
CA GLN A 100 -19.37 11.25 -5.00
C GLN A 100 -18.42 10.14 -5.47
N PHE A 101 -18.76 9.40 -6.53
CA PHE A 101 -17.96 8.28 -7.04
C PHE A 101 -16.50 8.65 -7.32
N PHE A 102 -16.25 9.78 -8.00
CA PHE A 102 -14.89 10.22 -8.33
C PHE A 102 -14.08 10.56 -7.09
N LEU A 103 -14.69 11.24 -6.12
CA LEU A 103 -14.06 11.62 -4.87
C LEU A 103 -13.74 10.39 -4.01
N ASN A 104 -14.70 9.47 -3.88
CA ASN A 104 -14.49 8.21 -3.15
C ASN A 104 -13.39 7.37 -3.80
N SER A 105 -13.36 7.30 -5.13
CA SER A 105 -12.30 6.60 -5.87
C SER A 105 -10.93 7.22 -5.62
N ALA A 106 -10.81 8.54 -5.67
CA ALA A 106 -9.56 9.25 -5.38
C ALA A 106 -9.04 8.97 -3.96
N PHE A 107 -9.91 9.06 -2.95
CA PHE A 107 -9.53 8.76 -1.57
C PHE A 107 -9.20 7.28 -1.33
N MET A 108 -9.90 6.35 -1.98
CA MET A 108 -9.54 4.94 -1.93
C MET A 108 -8.17 4.67 -2.57
N THR A 109 -7.89 5.30 -3.71
CA THR A 109 -6.58 5.19 -4.37
C THR A 109 -5.46 5.73 -3.48
N LEU A 110 -5.66 6.88 -2.81
CA LEU A 110 -4.70 7.40 -1.84
C LEU A 110 -4.43 6.40 -0.70
N VAL A 111 -5.48 5.78 -0.15
CA VAL A 111 -5.35 4.76 0.90
C VAL A 111 -4.53 3.58 0.43
N ILE A 112 -4.80 3.04 -0.77
CA ILE A 112 -4.05 1.91 -1.33
C ILE A 112 -2.59 2.28 -1.58
N MET A 113 -2.31 3.49 -2.09
CA MET A 113 -0.94 3.98 -2.31
C MET A 113 -0.16 4.02 -0.99
N LEU A 114 -0.73 4.62 0.05
CA LEU A 114 -0.10 4.72 1.37
C LEU A 114 0.03 3.36 2.05
N LEU A 115 -0.96 2.49 1.93
CA LEU A 115 -0.88 1.12 2.44
C LEU A 115 0.24 0.32 1.78
N HIS A 116 0.44 0.39 0.47
CA HIS A 116 1.57 -0.28 -0.18
C HIS A 116 2.93 0.22 0.31
N MET A 117 3.05 1.53 0.59
CA MET A 117 4.24 2.09 1.20
C MET A 117 4.47 1.53 2.62
N PHE A 118 3.44 1.53 3.47
CA PHE A 118 3.56 1.02 4.84
C PHE A 118 3.78 -0.50 4.90
N TRP A 119 3.05 -1.26 4.09
CA TRP A 119 3.26 -2.69 3.91
C TRP A 119 4.69 -2.96 3.43
N GLY A 120 5.22 -2.19 2.48
CA GLY A 120 6.62 -2.31 2.03
C GLY A 120 7.62 -2.17 3.18
N ILE A 121 7.48 -1.13 4.01
CA ILE A 121 8.32 -0.90 5.19
C ILE A 121 8.25 -2.06 6.17
N VAL A 122 7.03 -2.45 6.58
CA VAL A 122 6.80 -3.51 7.57
C VAL A 122 7.24 -4.88 7.03
N PHE A 123 7.02 -5.14 5.75
CA PHE A 123 7.42 -6.38 5.08
C PHE A 123 8.93 -6.56 5.05
N PHE A 124 9.67 -5.53 4.63
CA PHE A 124 11.13 -5.60 4.57
C PHE A 124 11.75 -5.76 5.96
N ASP A 125 11.25 -5.06 6.97
CA ASP A 125 11.69 -5.24 8.36
C ASP A 125 11.39 -6.65 8.88
N GLY A 126 10.20 -7.19 8.56
CA GLY A 126 9.83 -8.57 8.85
C GLY A 126 10.80 -9.59 8.24
N CYS A 127 11.21 -9.37 6.98
CA CYS A 127 12.21 -10.20 6.31
C CYS A 127 13.60 -10.08 6.95
N GLU A 128 14.06 -8.87 7.28
CA GLU A 128 15.36 -8.64 7.92
C GLU A 128 15.43 -9.28 9.31
N LYS A 129 14.36 -9.16 10.10
CA LYS A 129 14.25 -9.75 11.45
C LYS A 129 13.83 -11.23 11.43
N LYS A 130 13.65 -11.85 10.25
CA LYS A 130 13.14 -13.22 10.07
C LYS A 130 11.82 -13.50 10.81
N LYS A 131 10.97 -12.47 10.97
CA LYS A 131 9.65 -12.57 11.62
C LYS A 131 8.58 -12.89 10.58
N TRP A 132 8.48 -14.16 10.18
CA TRP A 132 7.58 -14.61 9.12
C TRP A 132 6.10 -14.31 9.36
N TYR A 133 5.66 -14.23 10.62
CA TYR A 133 4.28 -13.85 10.94
C TYR A 133 3.93 -12.44 10.45
N VAL A 134 4.90 -11.52 10.38
CA VAL A 134 4.69 -10.14 9.89
C VAL A 134 4.29 -10.15 8.42
N LEU A 135 4.90 -11.03 7.61
CA LEU A 135 4.56 -11.19 6.20
C LEU A 135 3.14 -11.72 6.03
N LEU A 136 2.73 -12.67 6.88
CA LEU A 136 1.35 -13.16 6.89
C LEU A 136 0.38 -12.04 7.25
N VAL A 137 0.68 -11.20 8.25
CA VAL A 137 -0.18 -10.05 8.59
C VAL A 137 -0.27 -9.04 7.45
N VAL A 138 0.84 -8.75 6.75
CA VAL A 138 0.81 -7.88 5.56
C VAL A 138 -0.10 -8.47 4.48
N LEU A 139 0.04 -9.76 4.18
CA LEU A 139 -0.82 -10.44 3.21
C LEU A 139 -2.30 -10.40 3.62
N LEU A 140 -2.62 -10.72 4.88
CA LEU A 140 -3.99 -10.73 5.39
C LEU A 140 -4.61 -9.32 5.38
N THR A 141 -3.85 -8.29 5.75
CA THR A 141 -4.34 -6.92 5.72
C THR A 141 -4.52 -6.41 4.28
N HIS A 142 -3.67 -6.83 3.34
CA HIS A 142 -3.87 -6.55 1.92
C HIS A 142 -5.14 -7.21 1.39
N LEU A 143 -5.33 -8.51 1.65
CA LEU A 143 -6.56 -9.22 1.27
C LEU A 143 -7.81 -8.61 1.93
N LEU A 144 -7.72 -8.19 3.19
CA LEU A 144 -8.83 -7.54 3.89
C LEU A 144 -9.23 -6.23 3.21
N VAL A 145 -8.28 -5.36 2.90
CA VAL A 145 -8.56 -4.08 2.23
C VAL A 145 -9.09 -4.32 0.81
N SER A 146 -8.54 -5.29 0.08
CA SER A 146 -9.07 -5.71 -1.23
C SER A 146 -10.48 -6.32 -1.12
N ALA A 147 -10.81 -7.00 -0.02
CA ALA A 147 -12.15 -7.54 0.19
C ALA A 147 -13.17 -6.45 0.55
N LEU A 148 -12.75 -5.42 1.31
CA LEU A 148 -13.59 -4.28 1.66
C LEU A 148 -14.09 -3.54 0.41
N THR A 149 -13.32 -3.50 -0.68
CA THR A 149 -13.75 -2.83 -1.93
C THR A 149 -14.90 -3.55 -2.64
N PHE A 150 -15.18 -4.82 -2.32
CA PHE A 150 -16.33 -5.55 -2.89
C PHE A 150 -17.66 -5.20 -2.25
N ILE A 151 -17.68 -4.52 -1.09
CA ILE A 151 -18.90 -4.23 -0.32
C ILE A 151 -19.57 -2.96 -0.89
N SER A 152 -20.05 -3.05 -2.13
CA SER A 152 -20.38 -1.90 -3.00
C SER A 152 -21.42 -0.88 -2.47
N PRO A 153 -22.52 -1.22 -1.77
CA PRO A 153 -23.55 -0.21 -1.49
C PRO A 153 -23.21 0.78 -0.35
N HIS A 154 -22.12 0.56 0.39
CA HIS A 154 -21.75 1.37 1.56
C HIS A 154 -20.37 2.03 1.45
N TYR A 155 -20.19 2.89 0.43
CA TYR A 155 -18.94 3.60 0.17
C TYR A 155 -18.32 4.25 1.42
N GLY A 156 -19.12 4.87 2.28
CA GLY A 156 -18.64 5.51 3.51
C GLY A 156 -18.04 4.52 4.51
N ILE A 157 -18.66 3.35 4.71
CA ILE A 157 -18.17 2.35 5.67
C ILE A 157 -16.85 1.76 5.18
N ASN A 158 -16.75 1.44 3.89
CA ASN A 158 -15.53 0.87 3.30
C ASN A 158 -14.38 1.87 3.38
N LEU A 159 -14.65 3.13 3.04
CA LEU A 159 -13.66 4.19 3.07
C LEU A 159 -13.13 4.39 4.49
N VAL A 160 -14.02 4.59 5.46
CA VAL A 160 -13.64 4.74 6.88
C VAL A 160 -12.85 3.53 7.36
N SER A 161 -13.31 2.31 7.06
CA SER A 161 -12.62 1.07 7.46
C SER A 161 -11.21 0.99 6.86
N ALA A 162 -11.05 1.33 5.58
CA ALA A 162 -9.76 1.33 4.90
C ALA A 162 -8.81 2.39 5.48
N TYR A 163 -9.30 3.59 5.80
CA TYR A 163 -8.52 4.63 6.47
C TYR A 163 -8.08 4.21 7.87
N MET A 164 -8.94 3.53 8.64
CA MET A 164 -8.56 3.01 9.95
C MET A 164 -7.42 1.99 9.83
N ILE A 165 -7.51 1.05 8.88
CA ILE A 165 -6.44 0.07 8.62
C ILE A 165 -5.15 0.78 8.20
N MET A 166 -5.24 1.78 7.33
CA MET A 166 -4.10 2.58 6.88
C MET A 166 -3.42 3.29 8.04
N VAL A 167 -4.17 3.91 8.95
CA VAL A 167 -3.62 4.59 10.13
C VAL A 167 -2.91 3.59 11.05
N PHE A 168 -3.51 2.44 11.35
CA PHE A 168 -2.87 1.41 12.17
C PHE A 168 -1.59 0.87 11.53
N MET A 169 -1.61 0.61 10.22
CA MET A 169 -0.44 0.16 9.48
C MET A 169 0.65 1.25 9.42
N GLY A 170 0.26 2.51 9.27
CA GLY A 170 1.17 3.67 9.28
C GLY A 170 1.84 3.87 10.65
N ILE A 171 1.09 3.73 11.75
CA ILE A 171 1.65 3.77 13.11
C ILE A 171 2.67 2.64 13.29
N TRP A 172 2.36 1.43 12.83
CA TRP A 172 3.29 0.32 12.90
C TRP A 172 4.55 0.57 12.05
N ALA A 173 4.39 1.03 10.81
CA ALA A 173 5.49 1.38 9.93
C ALA A 173 6.39 2.47 10.55
N PHE A 174 5.82 3.47 11.23
CA PHE A 174 6.55 4.51 11.94
C PHE A 174 7.46 3.94 13.04
N PHE A 175 6.92 3.06 13.90
CA PHE A 175 7.74 2.41 14.94
C PHE A 175 8.81 1.48 14.35
N VAL A 176 8.48 0.75 13.29
CA VAL A 176 9.43 -0.11 12.56
C VAL A 176 10.57 0.69 11.95
N ALA A 177 10.29 1.89 11.42
CA ALA A 177 11.30 2.79 10.86
C ALA A 177 12.22 3.42 11.93
N GLY A 178 11.93 3.26 13.22
CA GLY A 178 12.68 3.82 14.34
C GLY A 178 12.04 5.05 14.97
N GLY A 179 10.80 5.37 14.64
CA GLY A 179 10.02 6.40 15.28
C GLY A 179 9.70 6.08 16.75
N SER A 180 9.58 7.12 17.57
CA SER A 180 9.13 7.01 18.97
C SER A 180 8.39 8.28 19.39
N TYR A 181 7.60 8.23 20.46
CA TYR A 181 6.95 9.43 21.02
C TYR A 181 7.94 10.53 21.39
N ARG A 182 9.16 10.16 21.81
CA ARG A 182 10.23 11.11 22.10
C ARG A 182 10.68 11.83 20.82
N ASN A 183 10.88 11.10 19.72
CA ASN A 183 11.26 11.69 18.44
C ASN A 183 10.16 12.63 17.91
N LEU A 184 8.90 12.24 18.08
CA LEU A 184 7.77 13.09 17.70
C LEU A 184 7.71 14.37 18.54
N LYS A 185 7.90 14.26 19.86
CA LYS A 185 7.94 15.41 20.76
C LYS A 185 9.12 16.34 20.44
N LEU A 186 10.30 15.79 20.19
CA LEU A 186 11.50 16.56 19.81
C LEU A 186 11.31 17.32 18.49
N CYS A 187 10.72 16.66 17.49
CA CYS A 187 10.41 17.26 16.20
C CYS A 187 9.37 18.39 16.34
N LEU A 188 8.29 18.17 17.08
CA LEU A 188 7.24 19.17 17.31
C LEU A 188 7.73 20.37 18.14
N LEU A 189 8.70 20.17 19.03
CA LEU A 189 9.30 21.22 19.84
C LEU A 189 10.53 21.87 19.19
N CYS A 190 10.94 21.45 17.98
CA CYS A 190 12.16 21.89 17.31
C CYS A 190 13.42 21.88 18.21
N GLN A 191 13.51 20.94 19.16
CA GLN A 191 14.67 20.79 20.06
C GLN A 191 15.80 19.95 19.43
N ASP A 192 16.01 20.09 18.12
CA ASP A 192 16.88 19.19 17.33
C ASP A 192 18.39 19.44 17.53
N GLU A 193 18.77 20.58 18.12
CA GLU A 193 20.17 20.94 18.43
C GLU A 193 20.87 19.90 19.32
N ASP A 194 20.15 19.25 20.25
CA ASP A 194 20.73 18.30 21.19
C ASP A 194 20.88 16.87 20.62
N PHE A 195 20.21 16.55 19.50
CA PHE A 195 20.21 15.20 18.94
C PHE A 195 21.51 14.88 18.18
N LEU A 196 22.05 15.85 17.45
CA LEU A 196 23.35 15.72 16.78
C LEU A 196 24.50 15.57 17.79
N LEU A 197 24.44 16.33 18.90
CA LEU A 197 25.44 16.27 19.97
C LEU A 197 25.40 14.95 20.77
N PHE A 198 24.22 14.39 21.01
CA PHE A 198 24.10 13.13 21.75
C PHE A 198 24.59 11.92 20.92
N ASN A 199 24.35 11.92 19.61
CA ASN A 199 24.77 10.82 18.74
C ASN A 199 26.27 10.86 18.40
N GLN A 200 26.92 12.02 18.48
CA GLN A 200 28.38 12.14 18.37
C GLN A 200 29.12 11.62 19.61
N ARG A 201 28.50 11.66 20.79
CA ARG A 201 29.13 11.24 22.06
C ARG A 201 29.02 9.74 22.34
N SER A 202 28.22 9.02 21.57
CA SER A 202 27.94 7.58 21.72
C SER A 202 28.70 6.70 20.71
N ARG A 203 29.63 7.26 19.93
CA ARG A 203 30.57 6.51 19.08
C ARG A 203 31.96 6.50 19.70
#